data_AF-A0A3Q0J7E4-F1
#
_entry.id   AF-A0A3Q0J7E4-F1
#
_cell.length_a   1.000
_cell.length_b   1.000
_cell.length_c   1.000
_cell.angle_alpha   90.00
_cell.angle_beta   90.00
_cell.angle_gamma   90.00
#
_symmetry.space_group_name_H-M   'P 1'
#
loop_
_entity.id
_entity.type
_entity.pdbx_description
1 polymer ?
#
loop_
_entity_poly.entity_id
_entity_poly.type
_entity_poly.pdbx_seq_one_letter_code
_entity_poly.pdbx_strand_id
1 'polypeptide(L)'
;MLHSKHIRILVFSPADIREVSIRLDSDTEWSPCRHVSGPLYVHQWDPSLYSEHIHTLHVRAVDVTGSTTTQSQPFSLDGTRIPFQFLPRLLLMVNVTTFFQLCFGLLILACVVILCYLRSTSYYVSRGSRSCHPITRINFVNIWLRKLTLVANIDSFFYFLALFPVYLAIGKYMFPYP
;
A
#
# COMPACT_ATOMS: atom_id res chain seq x y z
N MET A 1 -15.47 -12.82 -26.23
CA MET A 1 -14.88 -13.96 -25.48
C MET A 1 -15.79 -15.20 -25.43
N LEU A 2 -16.96 -15.19 -26.08
CA LEU A 2 -17.98 -16.26 -26.02
C LEU A 2 -17.64 -17.56 -26.79
N HIS A 3 -16.45 -17.69 -27.38
CA HIS A 3 -16.08 -18.87 -28.17
C HIS A 3 -15.29 -19.92 -27.39
N SER A 4 -14.81 -19.61 -26.17
CA SER A 4 -14.03 -20.56 -25.38
C SER A 4 -14.93 -21.57 -24.68
N LYS A 5 -14.91 -22.82 -25.12
CA LYS A 5 -15.67 -23.94 -24.51
C LYS A 5 -14.96 -24.63 -23.33
N HIS A 6 -13.78 -24.14 -22.96
CA HIS A 6 -12.94 -24.78 -21.95
C HIS A 6 -12.40 -23.76 -20.95
N ILE A 7 -12.50 -24.09 -19.67
CA ILE A 7 -11.78 -23.44 -18.57
C ILE A 7 -10.46 -24.19 -18.40
N ARG A 8 -9.34 -23.46 -18.42
CA ARG A 8 -7.99 -24.01 -18.27
C ARG A 8 -7.41 -23.55 -16.95
N ILE A 9 -6.93 -24.49 -16.16
CA ILE A 9 -6.48 -24.25 -14.79
C ILE A 9 -5.06 -24.81 -14.66
N LEU A 10 -4.17 -23.99 -14.12
CA LEU A 10 -2.82 -24.40 -13.80
C LEU A 10 -2.73 -24.59 -12.29
N VAL A 11 -2.37 -25.80 -11.88
CA VAL A 11 -2.24 -26.17 -10.47
C VAL A 11 -0.80 -26.59 -10.22
N PHE A 12 -0.21 -26.01 -9.18
CA PHE A 12 1.16 -26.28 -8.76
C PHE A 12 1.18 -26.67 -7.30
N SER A 13 1.87 -27.76 -6.98
CA SER A 13 2.11 -28.21 -5.62
C SER A 13 3.50 -28.84 -5.54
N PRO A 14 4.19 -28.80 -4.39
CA PRO A 14 5.42 -29.56 -4.17
C PRO A 14 5.22 -31.09 -4.25
N ALA A 15 3.99 -31.55 -4.00
CA ALA A 15 3.58 -32.95 -4.11
C ALA A 15 2.63 -33.16 -5.30
N ASP A 16 2.48 -34.41 -5.73
CA ASP A 16 1.57 -34.75 -6.83
C ASP A 16 0.13 -34.38 -6.50
N ILE A 17 -0.61 -33.94 -7.51
CA ILE A 17 -1.99 -33.51 -7.36
C ILE A 17 -2.91 -34.72 -7.54
N ARG A 18 -3.75 -34.98 -6.54
CA ARG A 18 -4.70 -36.08 -6.53
C ARG A 18 -5.97 -35.72 -7.30
N GLU A 19 -6.54 -34.55 -7.02
CA GLU A 19 -7.82 -34.13 -7.58
C GLU A 19 -7.88 -32.62 -7.74
N VAL A 20 -8.49 -32.16 -8.84
CA VAL A 20 -8.83 -30.76 -9.07
C VAL A 20 -10.31 -30.69 -9.38
N SER A 21 -11.04 -29.89 -8.64
CA SER A 21 -12.45 -29.64 -8.85
C SER A 21 -12.73 -28.14 -8.92
N ILE A 22 -13.79 -27.78 -9.61
CA ILE A 22 -14.23 -26.40 -9.78
C ILE A 22 -15.68 -26.24 -9.36
N ARG A 23 -16.05 -25.00 -9.09
CA ARG A 23 -17.41 -24.61 -8.80
C ARG A 23 -17.61 -23.18 -9.26
N LEU A 24 -18.66 -22.93 -10.03
CA LEU A 24 -19.00 -21.59 -10.50
C LEU A 24 -20.05 -20.99 -9.56
N ASP A 25 -19.82 -19.74 -9.16
CA ASP A 25 -20.68 -18.98 -8.27
C ASP A 25 -21.05 -19.72 -6.97
N SER A 26 -22.29 -19.58 -6.53
CA SER A 26 -22.87 -20.24 -5.37
C SER A 26 -23.46 -21.61 -5.71
N ASP A 27 -22.99 -22.28 -6.75
CA ASP A 27 -23.40 -23.66 -7.01
C ASP A 27 -23.03 -24.55 -5.81
N THR A 28 -23.82 -25.57 -5.56
CA THR A 28 -23.66 -26.44 -4.38
C THR A 28 -22.65 -27.54 -4.65
N GLU A 29 -22.51 -27.98 -5.90
CA GLU A 29 -21.70 -29.12 -6.29
C GLU A 29 -20.31 -28.72 -6.81
N TRP A 30 -19.33 -29.61 -6.60
CA TRP A 30 -17.98 -29.47 -7.14
C TRP A 30 -17.83 -30.38 -8.35
N SER A 31 -17.47 -29.80 -9.48
CA SER A 31 -17.29 -30.53 -10.73
C SER A 31 -15.82 -30.90 -10.92
N PRO A 32 -15.47 -32.17 -11.21
CA PRO A 32 -14.08 -32.56 -11.42
C PRO A 32 -13.51 -31.96 -12.71
N CYS A 33 -12.21 -31.70 -12.70
CA CYS A 33 -11.45 -31.28 -13.87
C CYS A 33 -10.69 -32.46 -14.48
N ARG A 34 -10.60 -32.47 -15.81
CA ARG A 34 -9.79 -33.45 -16.54
C ARG A 34 -8.33 -33.00 -16.58
N HIS A 35 -7.42 -33.85 -16.13
CA HIS A 35 -5.98 -33.64 -16.33
C HIS A 35 -5.61 -33.79 -17.81
N VAL A 36 -4.79 -32.88 -18.32
CA VAL A 36 -4.33 -32.90 -19.72
C VAL A 36 -2.84 -33.15 -19.81
N SER A 37 -2.02 -32.27 -19.23
CA SER A 37 -0.56 -32.36 -19.34
C SER A 37 0.14 -31.52 -18.27
N GLY A 38 1.12 -32.08 -17.57
CA GLY A 38 1.87 -31.34 -16.54
C GLY A 38 0.94 -30.70 -15.51
N PRO A 39 1.06 -29.38 -15.24
CA PRO A 39 0.20 -28.67 -14.29
C PRO A 39 -1.20 -28.31 -14.84
N LEU A 40 -1.53 -28.69 -16.08
CA LEU A 40 -2.75 -28.25 -16.77
C LEU A 40 -3.94 -29.19 -16.56
N TYR A 41 -5.02 -28.60 -16.06
CA TYR A 41 -6.34 -29.21 -15.89
C TYR A 41 -7.38 -28.43 -16.69
N VAL A 42 -8.37 -29.13 -17.23
CA VAL A 42 -9.39 -28.54 -18.11
C VAL A 42 -10.78 -28.98 -17.69
N HIS A 43 -11.72 -28.05 -17.72
CA HIS A 43 -13.14 -28.30 -17.53
C HIS A 43 -13.94 -27.74 -18.70
N GLN A 44 -14.94 -28.50 -19.17
CA GLN A 44 -15.84 -28.05 -20.23
C GLN A 44 -16.96 -27.21 -19.65
N TRP A 45 -17.22 -26.06 -20.25
CA TRP A 45 -18.25 -25.13 -19.78
C TRP A 45 -18.94 -24.46 -20.97
N ASP A 46 -20.10 -23.87 -20.70
CA ASP A 46 -20.82 -23.08 -21.69
C ASP A 46 -20.79 -21.58 -21.33
N PRO A 47 -20.04 -20.73 -22.07
CA PRO A 47 -19.92 -19.31 -21.76
C PRO A 47 -21.23 -18.53 -21.94
N SER A 48 -22.22 -19.03 -22.70
CA SER A 48 -23.52 -18.35 -22.83
C SER A 48 -24.31 -18.30 -21.52
N LEU A 49 -24.05 -19.22 -20.59
CA LEU A 49 -24.70 -19.22 -19.28
C LEU A 49 -24.16 -18.15 -18.33
N TYR A 50 -22.99 -17.56 -18.65
CA TYR A 50 -22.24 -16.65 -17.78
C TYR A 50 -21.86 -15.34 -18.48
N SER A 51 -22.66 -14.94 -19.49
CA SER A 51 -22.41 -13.69 -20.21
C SER A 51 -22.58 -12.48 -19.29
N GLU A 52 -23.71 -12.43 -18.58
CA GLU A 52 -24.14 -11.28 -17.81
C GLU A 52 -23.66 -11.31 -16.36
N HIS A 53 -23.33 -10.14 -15.80
CA HIS A 53 -22.88 -9.93 -14.42
C HIS A 53 -21.42 -10.39 -14.15
N ILE A 54 -21.02 -10.31 -12.88
CA ILE A 54 -19.71 -10.75 -12.40
C ILE A 54 -19.93 -12.11 -11.73
N HIS A 55 -19.21 -13.12 -12.22
CA HIS A 55 -19.23 -14.47 -11.71
C HIS A 55 -17.95 -14.75 -10.91
N THR A 56 -17.98 -15.76 -10.05
CA THR A 56 -16.81 -16.19 -9.27
C THR A 56 -16.50 -17.65 -9.55
N LEU A 57 -15.30 -17.91 -10.08
CA LEU A 57 -14.79 -19.27 -10.25
C LEU A 57 -14.07 -19.69 -8.97
N HIS A 58 -14.56 -20.75 -8.34
CA HIS A 58 -13.88 -21.43 -7.24
C HIS A 58 -13.15 -22.65 -7.78
N VAL A 59 -11.88 -22.79 -7.42
CA VAL A 59 -11.02 -23.92 -7.79
C VAL A 59 -10.52 -24.56 -6.50
N ARG A 60 -10.74 -25.86 -6.34
CA ARG A 60 -10.23 -26.67 -5.25
C ARG A 60 -9.23 -27.67 -5.80
N ALA A 61 -8.03 -27.67 -5.24
CA ALA A 61 -7.01 -28.66 -5.53
C ALA A 61 -6.68 -29.45 -4.26
N VAL A 62 -6.60 -30.77 -4.41
CA VAL A 62 -6.23 -31.73 -3.37
C VAL A 62 -4.99 -32.46 -3.82
N ASP A 63 -3.93 -32.45 -3.01
CA ASP A 63 -2.71 -33.20 -3.28
C ASP A 63 -2.74 -34.62 -2.68
N VAL A 64 -1.74 -35.43 -3.02
CA VAL A 64 -1.60 -36.81 -2.50
C VAL A 64 -1.34 -36.87 -1.00
N THR A 65 -0.85 -35.77 -0.40
CA THR A 65 -0.64 -35.67 1.05
C THR A 65 -1.92 -35.30 1.81
N GLY A 66 -3.01 -35.01 1.07
CA GLY A 66 -4.30 -34.60 1.63
C GLY A 66 -4.44 -33.10 1.88
N SER A 67 -3.45 -32.29 1.51
CA SER A 67 -3.55 -30.83 1.55
C SER A 67 -4.58 -30.35 0.54
N THR A 68 -5.52 -29.52 0.99
CA THR A 68 -6.59 -28.97 0.16
C THR A 68 -6.50 -27.46 0.13
N THR A 69 -6.33 -26.88 -1.06
CA THR A 69 -6.32 -25.43 -1.26
C THR A 69 -7.50 -25.03 -2.14
N THR A 70 -8.24 -24.00 -1.73
CA THR A 70 -9.32 -23.43 -2.53
C THR A 70 -8.99 -21.98 -2.88
N GLN A 71 -9.03 -21.65 -4.17
CA GLN A 71 -8.82 -20.30 -4.69
C GLN A 71 -10.08 -19.81 -5.39
N SER A 72 -10.37 -18.52 -5.24
CA SER A 72 -11.56 -17.89 -5.82
C SER A 72 -11.14 -16.74 -6.73
N GLN A 73 -11.58 -16.77 -7.99
CA GLN A 73 -11.25 -15.77 -8.99
C GLN A 73 -12.53 -15.17 -9.57
N PRO A 74 -12.82 -13.88 -9.34
CA PRO A 74 -13.92 -13.21 -10.02
C PRO A 74 -13.59 -12.99 -11.50
N PHE A 75 -14.60 -13.10 -12.37
CA PHE A 75 -14.51 -12.89 -13.80
C PHE A 75 -15.82 -12.30 -14.37
N SER A 76 -15.72 -11.67 -15.54
CA SER A 76 -16.87 -11.19 -16.31
C SER A 76 -16.62 -11.39 -17.80
N LEU A 77 -17.66 -11.72 -18.56
CA LEU A 77 -17.58 -11.90 -20.01
C LEU A 77 -18.03 -10.66 -20.79
N ASP A 78 -18.88 -9.82 -20.19
CA ASP A 78 -19.43 -8.59 -20.76
C ASP A 78 -18.50 -7.36 -20.62
N GLY A 79 -17.32 -7.53 -20.02
CA GLY A 79 -16.39 -6.42 -19.77
C GLY A 79 -16.79 -5.51 -18.59
N THR A 80 -17.76 -5.93 -17.79
CA THR A 80 -18.07 -5.30 -16.50
C THR A 80 -16.83 -5.34 -15.60
N ARG A 81 -16.44 -4.19 -15.05
CA ARG A 81 -15.23 -4.11 -14.22
C ARG A 81 -15.53 -4.65 -12.83
N ILE A 82 -14.74 -5.64 -12.42
CA ILE A 82 -14.75 -6.14 -11.04
C ILE A 82 -14.37 -4.97 -10.13
N PRO A 83 -15.17 -4.66 -9.08
CA PRO A 83 -14.84 -3.58 -8.17
C PRO A 83 -13.57 -3.96 -7.41
N PHE A 84 -12.42 -3.44 -7.85
CA PHE A 84 -11.20 -3.50 -7.06
C PHE A 84 -11.44 -2.79 -5.73
N GLN A 85 -10.97 -3.40 -4.65
CA GLN A 85 -10.95 -2.74 -3.35
C GLN A 85 -10.25 -1.37 -3.49
N PHE A 86 -10.77 -0.37 -2.79
CA PHE A 86 -10.28 1.01 -2.90
C PHE A 86 -8.76 1.11 -2.64
N LEU A 87 -8.25 0.34 -1.67
CA LEU A 87 -6.86 0.41 -1.24
C LEU A 87 -5.84 -0.05 -2.29
N PRO A 88 -5.95 -1.25 -2.91
CA PRO A 88 -5.04 -1.64 -3.99
C PRO A 88 -5.14 -0.73 -5.22
N ARG A 89 -6.33 -0.18 -5.51
CA ARG A 89 -6.48 0.82 -6.58
C ARG A 89 -5.73 2.12 -6.27
N LEU A 90 -5.84 2.61 -5.04
CA LEU A 90 -5.09 3.77 -4.58
C LEU A 90 -3.59 3.51 -4.63
N LEU A 91 -3.14 2.35 -4.14
CA LEU A 91 -1.73 1.98 -4.11
C LEU A 91 -1.13 1.89 -5.52
N LEU A 92 -1.87 1.33 -6.50
CA LEU A 92 -1.44 1.31 -7.90
C LEU A 92 -1.40 2.71 -8.53
N MET A 93 -2.34 3.58 -8.16
CA MET A 93 -2.45 4.92 -8.72
C MET A 93 -1.45 5.90 -8.08
N VAL A 94 -0.99 5.63 -6.87
CA VAL A 94 -0.02 6.45 -6.14
C VAL A 94 1.38 6.17 -6.67
N ASN A 95 2.02 7.20 -7.22
CA ASN A 95 3.46 7.17 -7.47
C ASN A 95 4.19 7.21 -6.12
N VAL A 96 4.60 6.04 -5.65
CA VAL A 96 5.26 5.83 -4.36
C VAL A 96 6.46 6.76 -4.19
N THR A 97 7.26 6.95 -5.24
CA THR A 97 8.42 7.84 -5.22
C THR A 97 8.02 9.30 -5.02
N THR A 98 7.01 9.77 -5.75
CA THR A 98 6.51 11.16 -5.62
C THR A 98 5.88 11.38 -4.25
N PHE A 99 5.13 10.40 -3.75
CA PHE A 99 4.52 10.45 -2.42
C PHE A 99 5.57 10.61 -1.31
N PHE A 100 6.61 9.76 -1.30
CA PHE A 100 7.69 9.87 -0.32
C PHE A 100 8.48 11.17 -0.43
N GLN A 101 8.70 11.69 -1.64
CA GLN A 101 9.32 13.00 -1.85
C GLN A 101 8.48 14.14 -1.27
N LEU A 102 7.16 14.12 -1.48
CA LEU A 102 6.25 15.12 -0.92
C LEU A 102 6.21 15.03 0.61
N CYS A 103 6.10 13.83 1.18
CA CYS A 103 6.15 13.64 2.63
C CYS A 103 7.47 14.16 3.24
N PHE A 104 8.61 13.89 2.59
CA PHE A 104 9.91 14.37 3.04
C PHE A 104 10.00 15.91 2.99
N GLY A 105 9.55 16.53 1.88
CA GLY A 105 9.52 17.99 1.76
C GLY A 105 8.58 18.65 2.78
N LEU A 106 7.39 18.10 2.99
CA LEU A 106 6.42 18.58 3.99
C LEU A 106 6.96 18.43 5.41
N LEU A 107 7.66 17.34 5.71
CA LEU A 107 8.31 17.12 7.00
C LEU A 107 9.38 18.18 7.27
N ILE A 108 10.25 18.45 6.29
CA ILE A 108 11.27 19.50 6.40
C ILE A 108 10.61 20.86 6.65
N LEU A 109 9.58 21.19 5.87
CA LEU A 109 8.84 22.44 6.03
C LEU A 109 8.21 22.54 7.43
N ALA A 110 7.59 21.47 7.92
CA ALA A 110 7.04 21.41 9.26
C ALA A 110 8.13 21.60 10.34
N CYS A 111 9.29 20.94 10.20
CA CYS A 111 10.42 21.12 11.11
C CYS A 111 10.91 22.57 11.14
N VAL A 112 11.08 23.21 9.98
CA VAL A 112 11.50 24.61 9.87
C VAL A 112 10.47 25.55 10.50
N VAL A 113 9.17 25.36 10.20
CA VAL A 113 8.08 26.16 10.79
C VAL A 113 8.05 26.03 12.31
N ILE A 114 8.20 24.82 12.86
CA ILE A 114 8.24 24.58 14.30
C ILE A 114 9.44 25.30 14.93
N LEU A 115 10.64 25.21 14.34
CA LEU A 115 11.83 25.90 14.85
C LEU A 115 11.70 27.42 14.77
N CYS A 116 11.13 27.96 13.69
CA CYS A 116 10.84 29.38 13.54
C CYS A 116 9.84 29.85 14.60
N TYR A 117 8.76 29.11 14.84
CA TYR A 117 7.77 29.42 15.87
C TYR A 117 8.39 29.43 17.28
N LEU A 118 9.23 28.44 17.60
CA LEU A 118 9.95 28.39 18.88
C LEU A 118 10.93 29.55 19.04
N ARG A 119 11.58 29.99 17.95
CA ARG A 119 12.47 31.15 17.97
C ARG A 119 11.70 32.47 18.11
N SER A 120 10.55 32.61 17.46
CA SER A 120 9.69 33.78 17.63
C SER A 120 9.22 33.90 19.08
N THR A 121 8.73 32.80 19.66
CA THR A 121 8.27 32.81 21.07
C THR A 121 9.40 33.14 22.05
N SER A 122 10.62 32.59 21.87
CA SER A 122 11.76 32.95 22.73
C SER A 122 12.16 34.42 22.58
N TYR A 123 12.14 34.97 21.37
CA TYR A 123 12.41 36.38 21.11
C TYR A 123 11.41 37.30 21.83
N TYR A 124 10.11 37.00 21.77
CA TYR A 124 9.09 37.77 22.49
C TYR A 124 9.20 37.65 24.01
N VAL A 125 9.61 36.47 24.53
CA VAL A 125 9.81 36.23 25.97
C VAL A 125 11.03 37.01 26.49
N SER A 126 12.15 37.00 25.77
CA SER A 126 13.36 37.75 26.16
C SER A 126 13.16 39.27 26.19
N ARG A 127 12.14 39.79 25.50
CA ARG A 127 11.80 41.22 25.46
C ARG A 127 10.84 41.68 26.57
N GLY A 128 10.55 40.80 27.54
CA GLY A 128 9.91 41.17 28.81
C GLY A 128 8.37 41.23 28.79
N SER A 129 7.70 40.80 27.72
CA SER A 129 6.24 40.96 27.61
C SER A 129 5.42 39.79 28.15
N ARG A 130 5.94 38.55 28.19
CA ARG A 130 5.26 37.40 28.81
C ARG A 130 6.24 36.34 29.32
N SER A 131 6.13 35.97 30.59
CA SER A 131 6.63 34.69 31.10
C SER A 131 5.75 33.57 30.51
N CYS A 132 6.15 32.99 29.39
CA CYS A 132 5.39 31.89 28.80
C CYS A 132 5.58 30.61 29.62
N HIS A 133 4.57 30.30 30.41
CA HIS A 133 4.31 29.01 31.04
C HIS A 133 4.19 27.88 29.99
N PRO A 134 4.36 26.61 30.40
CA PRO A 134 4.49 25.46 29.50
C PRO A 134 3.33 25.32 28.50
N ILE A 135 3.67 25.07 27.23
CA ILE A 135 2.75 25.04 26.08
C ILE A 135 1.82 23.81 26.07
N THR A 136 2.15 22.75 26.83
CA THR A 136 1.37 21.49 26.83
C THR A 136 1.19 20.91 28.23
N ARG A 137 0.16 20.08 28.45
CA ARG A 137 -0.12 19.44 29.75
C ARG A 137 0.87 18.30 30.10
N ILE A 138 1.67 17.85 29.12
CA ILE A 138 2.57 16.70 29.24
C ILE A 138 3.98 17.17 29.62
N ASN A 139 4.46 16.75 30.79
CA ASN A 139 5.77 17.18 31.32
C ASN A 139 6.95 16.84 30.39
N PHE A 140 6.94 15.67 29.76
CA PHE A 140 8.02 15.28 28.85
C PHE A 140 8.10 16.19 27.61
N VAL A 141 6.94 16.51 27.01
CA VAL A 141 6.86 17.39 25.84
C VAL A 141 7.34 18.79 26.20
N ASN A 142 6.98 19.32 27.37
CA ASN A 142 7.48 20.63 27.82
C ASN A 142 8.99 20.65 28.04
N ILE A 143 9.57 19.57 28.59
CA ILE A 143 11.02 19.45 28.77
C ILE A 143 11.72 19.42 27.40
N TRP A 144 11.19 18.64 26.46
CA TRP A 144 11.71 18.57 25.10
C TRP A 144 11.59 19.89 24.36
N LEU A 145 10.44 20.56 24.44
CA LEU A 145 10.22 21.88 23.84
C LEU A 145 11.19 22.91 24.42
N ARG A 146 11.44 22.91 25.74
CA ARG A 146 12.40 23.83 26.37
C ARG A 146 13.84 23.57 25.88
N LYS A 147 14.23 22.31 25.71
CA LYS A 147 15.53 21.93 25.10
C LYS A 147 15.60 22.37 23.64
N LEU A 148 14.54 22.15 22.87
CA LEU A 148 14.43 22.57 21.47
C LEU A 148 14.48 24.10 21.31
N THR A 149 13.82 24.87 22.18
CA THR A 149 13.91 26.32 22.20
C THR A 149 15.34 26.79 22.47
N LEU A 150 16.07 26.11 23.36
CA LEU A 150 17.47 26.42 23.63
C LEU A 150 18.37 26.16 22.42
N VAL A 151 18.17 25.03 21.73
CA VAL A 151 18.88 24.71 20.48
C VAL A 151 18.55 25.70 19.36
N ALA A 152 17.27 26.08 19.22
CA ALA A 152 16.81 27.03 18.20
C ALA A 152 17.33 28.47 18.42
N ASN A 153 17.69 28.82 19.65
CA ASN A 153 18.24 30.12 19.98
C ASN A 153 19.74 30.23 19.62
N ILE A 154 20.44 29.11 19.43
CA ILE A 154 21.84 29.10 19.01
C ILE A 154 21.89 29.18 17.49
N ASP A 155 22.33 30.33 16.97
CA ASP A 155 22.31 30.65 15.54
C ASP A 155 23.00 29.58 14.67
N SER A 156 24.18 29.10 15.08
CA SER A 156 24.92 28.08 14.31
C SER A 156 24.14 26.78 14.14
N PHE A 157 23.46 26.30 15.19
CA PHE A 157 22.69 25.07 15.14
C PHE A 157 21.37 25.25 14.40
N PHE A 158 20.73 26.42 14.53
CA PHE A 158 19.52 26.75 13.80
C PHE A 158 19.73 26.69 12.28
N TYR A 159 20.75 27.38 11.78
CA TYR A 159 21.04 27.39 10.34
C TYR A 159 21.48 26.01 9.85
N PHE A 160 22.27 25.26 10.63
CA PHE A 160 22.62 23.88 10.28
C PHE A 160 21.37 22.99 10.18
N LEU A 161 20.47 23.01 11.18
CA LEU A 161 19.26 22.18 11.19
C LEU A 161 18.25 22.58 10.10
N ALA A 162 18.20 23.86 9.70
CA ALA A 162 17.29 24.34 8.67
C ALA A 162 17.84 24.15 7.24
N LEU A 163 19.13 24.44 7.03
CA LEU A 163 19.75 24.39 5.70
C LEU A 163 20.18 22.97 5.30
N PHE A 164 20.60 22.12 6.25
CA PHE A 164 21.06 20.77 5.95
C PHE A 164 19.98 19.87 5.30
N PRO A 165 18.74 19.80 5.82
CA PRO A 165 17.68 19.01 5.19
C PRO A 165 17.24 19.59 3.85
N VAL A 166 17.22 20.92 3.73
CA VAL A 166 16.93 21.63 2.47
C VAL A 166 17.99 21.30 1.42
N TYR A 167 19.26 21.29 1.81
CA TYR A 167 20.37 20.88 0.95
C TYR A 167 20.21 19.43 0.48
N LEU A 168 19.85 18.50 1.38
CA LEU A 168 19.58 17.10 1.00
C LEU A 168 18.37 16.96 0.06
N ALA A 169 17.31 17.74 0.29
CA ALA A 169 16.12 17.74 -0.57
C ALA A 169 16.42 18.27 -1.98
N ILE A 170 17.23 19.33 -2.09
CA ILE A 170 17.64 19.94 -3.37
C ILE A 170 18.70 19.08 -4.06
N GLY A 171 19.60 18.43 -3.31
CA GLY A 171 20.71 17.64 -3.85
C GLY A 171 20.28 16.57 -4.83
N LYS A 172 19.12 15.94 -4.61
CA LYS A 172 18.51 14.97 -5.53
C LYS A 172 18.14 15.58 -6.91
N TYR A 173 17.75 16.86 -6.95
CA TYR A 173 17.39 17.55 -8.18
C TYR A 173 18.59 18.24 -8.85
N MET A 174 19.61 18.60 -8.07
CA MET A 174 20.81 19.29 -8.56
C MET A 174 21.82 18.33 -9.20
N PHE A 175 21.92 17.09 -8.70
CA PHE A 175 22.79 16.05 -9.25
C PHE A 175 21.94 14.86 -9.71
N PRO A 176 21.42 14.87 -10.95
CA PRO A 176 20.90 13.66 -11.56
C PRO A 176 22.07 12.68 -11.67
N TYR A 177 22.05 11.61 -10.88
CA TYR A 177 22.97 10.50 -11.07
C TYR A 177 22.77 9.94 -12.50
N PRO A 178 23.86 9.68 -13.25
CA PRO A 178 23.79 9.04 -14.56
C PRO A 178 23.27 7.60 -14.47
#